data_AF-A0A8T2W9V2-F1
#
_entry.id   AF-A0A8T2W9V2-F1
#
_cell.length_a   1.000
_cell.length_b   1.000
_cell.length_c   1.000
_cell.angle_alpha   90.00
_cell.angle_beta   90.00
_cell.angle_gamma   90.00
#
_symmetry.space_group_name_H-M   'P 1'
#
loop_
_entity.id
_entity.type
_entity.pdbx_description
1 polymer ?
#
loop_
_entity_poly.entity_id
_entity_poly.type
_entity_poly.pdbx_seq_one_letter_code
_entity_poly.pdbx_strand_id
1 'polypeptide(L)'
;MSVKWLERLKKAGRDDLVEVAKEVDAGRIKRMPGDISSSSSSSSSSSSSSSSSSSGSDSDRSEASTTSSTSATSNNLQYSIFNLNLRSDLPIEIWAQSQPHPEAADVRASLSNTELTNLKNLCGRTLYHGLQNVVVAHDNGQSSFFATGDLPLMWIRDSAFQIGVLLPKVKSRPSLRLVIEGGIRQQAFYILQDPYANGFYPEWRDPNEENEEDRSLGRGGWVGVRNYELDSGAYFLNLLWNYAQTPGIYRPEVLLSDPMIYDAVVLMVRTWVIEQRHNATTSPYRFVELEKDGLGNPVGYTGMIWSGFRPSDDENGYGYSIPSNMYAAGALQRALELNRGVWQSAEFEQMASKLLKEVIAGMEKFGIVDSTDKILDVAILNGNSEEKVILSTEDLPAEAASVPGPKVYAYEVDGLGNAIADFDDPNWPSLVSMPLLGYAGYDAAVYATTRNRLLSTKNEYWFEGKGFRGMGSPHTSHGMAWALGTLSEALTATTAEDRAEKLRLLLKLQCGDGLMHESIHVDKLDRCTRKWFEWANALSVVAIEHLVGADCDAAAEVHHRAVIAQREKYRGKNRFMALFHQGIESAVQWGGKYNSSKVNVWKGIGWTI
;
A
#
# COMPACT_ATOMS: atom_id res chain seq x y z
N MET A 1 -18.95 29.40 15.90
CA MET A 1 -17.69 28.62 16.03
C MET A 1 -17.38 28.37 17.50
N SER A 2 -16.46 27.46 17.85
CA SER A 2 -16.16 27.18 19.27
C SER A 2 -15.18 28.20 19.86
N VAL A 3 -15.41 28.62 21.11
CA VAL A 3 -14.59 29.64 21.81
C VAL A 3 -13.09 29.24 21.85
N LYS A 4 -12.81 27.95 22.08
CA LYS A 4 -11.44 27.40 22.10
C LYS A 4 -10.69 27.53 20.77
N TRP A 5 -11.41 27.63 19.64
CA TRP A 5 -10.78 27.80 18.33
C TRP A 5 -10.36 29.26 18.10
N LEU A 6 -11.19 30.22 18.51
CA LEU A 6 -10.86 31.65 18.48
C LEU A 6 -9.69 32.00 19.42
N GLU A 7 -9.64 31.38 20.61
CA GLU A 7 -8.50 31.52 21.53
C GLU A 7 -7.17 31.02 20.93
N ARG A 8 -7.21 29.93 20.14
CA ARG A 8 -6.02 29.39 19.45
C ARG A 8 -5.51 30.34 18.37
N LEU A 9 -6.39 30.88 17.52
CA LEU A 9 -6.02 31.88 16.51
C LEU A 9 -5.40 33.13 17.15
N LYS A 10 -5.97 33.60 18.26
CA LYS A 10 -5.46 34.75 18.99
C LYS A 10 -4.08 34.50 19.63
N LYS A 11 -3.85 33.27 20.13
CA LYS A 11 -2.53 32.84 20.63
C LYS A 11 -1.47 32.71 19.53
N ALA A 12 -1.91 32.50 18.29
CA ALA A 12 -1.05 32.43 17.09
C ALA A 12 -0.84 33.80 16.39
N GLY A 13 -1.28 34.91 16.99
CA GLY A 13 -1.14 36.25 16.41
C GLY A 13 -1.98 36.51 15.14
N ARG A 14 -2.98 35.66 14.86
CA ARG A 14 -3.85 35.74 13.68
C ARG A 14 -5.14 36.50 13.98
N ASP A 15 -5.00 37.74 14.47
CA ASP A 15 -6.14 38.61 14.76
C ASP A 15 -6.98 38.91 13.50
N ASP A 16 -6.35 38.90 12.32
CA ASP A 16 -7.01 38.99 11.00
C ASP A 16 -8.09 37.92 10.80
N LEU A 17 -7.79 36.66 11.16
CA LEU A 17 -8.73 35.54 11.05
C LEU A 17 -9.76 35.54 12.19
N VAL A 18 -9.42 36.11 13.35
CA VAL A 18 -10.37 36.29 14.47
C VAL A 18 -11.46 37.31 14.12
N GLU A 19 -11.13 38.38 13.37
CA GLU A 19 -12.10 39.35 12.87
C GLU A 19 -13.05 38.70 11.83
N VAL A 20 -12.50 38.01 10.83
CA VAL A 20 -13.28 37.30 9.80
C VAL A 20 -14.20 36.24 10.42
N ALA A 21 -13.71 35.47 11.40
CA ALA A 21 -14.52 34.47 12.08
C ALA A 21 -15.72 35.07 12.83
N LYS A 22 -15.58 36.25 13.45
CA LYS A 22 -16.72 36.96 14.06
C LYS A 22 -17.74 37.41 13.02
N GLU A 23 -17.30 37.86 11.85
CA GLU A 23 -18.19 38.28 10.74
C GLU A 23 -18.96 37.09 10.13
N VAL A 24 -18.33 35.91 10.06
CA VAL A 24 -19.00 34.65 9.65
C VAL A 24 -20.02 34.20 10.68
N ASP A 25 -19.69 34.16 11.98
CA ASP A 25 -20.65 33.81 13.05
C ASP A 25 -21.80 34.83 13.15
N ALA A 26 -21.55 36.09 12.81
CA ALA A 26 -22.58 37.15 12.71
C ALA A 26 -23.40 37.09 11.41
N GLY A 27 -23.14 36.14 10.51
CA GLY A 27 -23.87 35.93 9.26
C GLY A 27 -23.68 37.03 8.21
N ARG A 28 -22.61 37.83 8.30
CA ARG A 28 -22.41 39.03 7.46
C ARG A 28 -21.70 38.76 6.13
N ILE A 29 -20.95 37.67 6.03
CA ILE A 29 -20.24 37.30 4.81
C ILE A 29 -21.10 36.35 3.96
N LYS A 30 -21.69 36.90 2.89
CA LYS A 30 -22.19 36.10 1.75
C LYS A 30 -21.04 35.88 0.76
N ARG A 31 -21.02 34.70 0.12
CA ARG A 31 -19.98 34.27 -0.84
C ARG A 31 -19.60 35.38 -1.84
N MET A 32 -18.30 35.59 -2.04
CA MET A 32 -17.82 36.38 -3.18
C MET A 32 -18.13 35.63 -4.50
N PRO A 33 -18.64 36.31 -5.54
CA PRO A 33 -18.78 35.72 -6.87
C PRO A 33 -17.41 35.70 -7.58
N GLY A 34 -17.15 34.63 -8.35
CA GLY A 34 -15.95 34.51 -9.16
C GLY A 34 -16.13 35.11 -10.56
N ASP A 35 -15.05 35.63 -11.14
CA ASP A 35 -15.01 36.06 -12.53
C ASP A 35 -15.12 34.86 -13.47
N ILE A 36 -16.16 34.84 -14.31
CA ILE A 36 -16.19 34.06 -15.55
C ILE A 36 -16.54 35.02 -16.69
N SER A 37 -15.61 35.15 -17.62
CA SER A 37 -15.80 35.89 -18.85
C SER A 37 -16.78 35.15 -19.78
N SER A 38 -17.83 35.83 -20.23
CA SER A 38 -18.53 35.47 -21.46
C SER A 38 -19.14 36.70 -22.13
N SER A 39 -19.25 36.63 -23.44
CA SER A 39 -19.44 37.77 -24.33
C SER A 39 -20.87 38.31 -24.39
N SER A 40 -20.95 39.58 -24.79
CA SER A 40 -22.17 40.31 -25.10
C SER A 40 -23.09 39.60 -26.12
N SER A 41 -24.38 39.56 -25.83
CA SER A 41 -25.40 39.88 -26.83
C SER A 41 -26.67 40.42 -26.16
N SER A 42 -27.24 41.47 -26.75
CA SER A 42 -28.43 42.16 -26.28
C SER A 42 -29.68 41.61 -26.97
N SER A 43 -30.79 41.52 -26.24
CA SER A 43 -32.11 41.80 -26.82
C SER A 43 -33.14 42.12 -25.74
N SER A 44 -34.05 43.02 -26.09
CA SER A 44 -35.01 43.66 -25.20
C SER A 44 -36.28 42.83 -24.98
N SER A 45 -36.86 42.97 -23.80
CA SER A 45 -38.23 42.57 -23.54
C SER A 45 -39.22 43.46 -24.30
N SER A 46 -40.28 42.84 -24.84
CA SER A 46 -41.55 43.54 -25.05
C SER A 46 -42.71 42.53 -24.93
N SER A 47 -43.73 42.93 -24.17
CA SER A 47 -44.94 42.17 -23.92
C SER A 47 -46.05 42.61 -24.87
N SER A 48 -46.89 41.68 -25.31
CA SER A 48 -48.24 42.02 -25.80
C SER A 48 -49.18 40.82 -25.64
N SER A 49 -50.48 41.12 -25.56
CA SER A 49 -51.52 40.23 -25.06
C SER A 49 -52.75 40.21 -25.99
N SER A 50 -53.32 39.03 -26.18
CA SER A 50 -54.68 38.77 -26.72
C SER A 50 -54.85 37.25 -26.86
N SER A 51 -55.94 36.53 -26.59
CA SER A 51 -57.30 36.70 -26.03
C SER A 51 -58.26 35.87 -26.89
N SER A 52 -59.30 35.29 -26.27
CA SER A 52 -60.48 34.62 -26.90
C SER A 52 -60.25 33.26 -27.63
N SER A 53 -61.21 32.31 -27.72
CA SER A 53 -62.42 31.99 -26.91
C SER A 53 -63.15 30.74 -27.49
N SER A 54 -63.81 29.92 -26.64
CA SER A 54 -64.92 28.95 -26.97
C SER A 54 -64.63 27.84 -28.03
N SER A 55 -65.30 26.68 -28.16
CA SER A 55 -66.33 25.86 -27.45
C SER A 55 -66.36 24.48 -28.17
N GLY A 56 -67.02 23.37 -27.77
CA GLY A 56 -67.91 22.99 -26.65
C GLY A 56 -68.71 21.72 -27.03
N SER A 57 -69.45 21.11 -26.08
CA SER A 57 -70.38 19.93 -26.23
C SER A 57 -69.77 18.60 -26.75
N ASP A 58 -69.74 17.52 -25.96
CA ASP A 58 -70.81 16.51 -25.71
C ASP A 58 -70.97 15.49 -26.88
N SER A 59 -71.24 14.21 -26.69
CA SER A 59 -71.27 13.31 -25.51
C SER A 59 -71.47 11.87 -26.02
N ASP A 60 -70.81 10.84 -25.46
CA ASP A 60 -71.51 9.56 -25.21
C ASP A 60 -70.77 8.60 -24.26
N ARG A 61 -71.52 7.68 -23.66
CA ARG A 61 -71.07 6.76 -22.58
C ARG A 61 -70.75 5.35 -23.09
N SER A 62 -69.68 4.75 -22.55
CA SER A 62 -69.71 3.32 -22.13
C SER A 62 -68.63 3.04 -21.09
N GLU A 63 -68.94 2.17 -20.13
CA GLU A 63 -68.16 1.93 -18.91
C GLU A 63 -66.92 1.05 -19.12
N ALA A 64 -65.81 1.38 -18.45
CA ALA A 64 -64.83 0.38 -17.99
C ALA A 64 -64.03 0.91 -16.79
N SER A 65 -63.95 0.08 -15.75
CA SER A 65 -63.32 0.34 -14.46
C SER A 65 -61.85 0.80 -14.50
N THR A 66 -61.51 1.83 -13.72
CA THR A 66 -60.38 1.73 -12.76
C THR A 66 -60.48 2.84 -11.71
N THR A 67 -60.56 2.46 -10.44
CA THR A 67 -60.71 3.40 -9.31
C THR A 67 -59.37 4.03 -8.94
N SER A 68 -59.19 5.33 -9.22
CA SER A 68 -58.14 6.14 -8.59
C SER A 68 -58.63 6.73 -7.26
N SER A 69 -58.07 6.28 -6.14
CA SER A 69 -58.28 6.91 -4.83
C SER A 69 -56.94 7.33 -4.22
N THR A 70 -56.76 8.64 -4.07
CA THR A 70 -55.62 9.27 -3.40
C THR A 70 -55.62 9.01 -1.89
N SER A 71 -54.47 8.60 -1.32
CA SER A 71 -54.15 8.90 0.08
C SER A 71 -52.67 8.73 0.42
N ALA A 72 -52.18 9.63 1.28
CA ALA A 72 -50.99 9.50 2.13
C ALA A 72 -49.61 9.40 1.43
N THR A 73 -48.95 10.56 1.36
CA THR A 73 -47.49 10.67 1.38
C THR A 73 -46.91 9.98 2.62
N SER A 74 -46.37 8.78 2.44
CA SER A 74 -45.41 8.18 3.38
C SER A 74 -44.02 8.44 2.82
N ASN A 75 -43.20 9.26 3.50
CA ASN A 75 -41.78 9.35 3.22
C ASN A 75 -41.10 8.06 3.67
N ASN A 76 -41.26 6.99 2.87
CA ASN A 76 -40.34 5.88 2.88
C ASN A 76 -38.99 6.42 2.38
N LEU A 77 -38.17 6.86 3.33
CA LEU A 77 -36.72 6.75 3.20
C LEU A 77 -36.42 5.27 3.02
N GLN A 78 -36.51 4.83 1.77
CA GLN A 78 -35.99 3.54 1.35
C GLN A 78 -34.50 3.64 1.65
N TYR A 79 -34.07 2.95 2.71
CA TYR A 79 -32.65 2.72 2.96
C TYR A 79 -32.15 1.90 1.77
N SER A 80 -31.71 2.61 0.73
CA SER A 80 -30.91 2.05 -0.34
C SER A 80 -29.73 1.38 0.36
N ILE A 81 -29.75 0.05 0.38
CA ILE A 81 -28.54 -0.72 0.66
C ILE A 81 -27.57 -0.23 -0.39
N PHE A 82 -26.52 0.48 0.03
CA PHE A 82 -25.41 0.86 -0.83
C PHE A 82 -24.67 -0.42 -1.20
N ASN A 83 -25.24 -1.17 -2.14
CA ASN A 83 -24.46 -2.07 -2.97
C ASN A 83 -23.57 -1.15 -3.79
N LEU A 84 -22.36 -0.93 -3.28
CA LEU A 84 -21.22 -0.49 -4.04
C LEU A 84 -21.08 -1.48 -5.21
N ASN A 85 -21.66 -1.12 -6.36
CA ASN A 85 -21.71 -1.97 -7.55
C ASN A 85 -20.36 -1.90 -8.27
N LEU A 86 -19.31 -2.21 -7.52
CA LEU A 86 -17.92 -2.19 -7.94
C LEU A 86 -17.66 -3.38 -8.85
N ARG A 87 -16.79 -3.17 -9.82
CA ARG A 87 -16.27 -4.23 -10.67
C ARG A 87 -15.57 -5.31 -9.84
N SER A 88 -15.97 -6.56 -10.03
CA SER A 88 -15.40 -7.73 -9.33
C SER A 88 -14.16 -8.31 -10.02
N ASP A 89 -13.73 -7.75 -11.14
CA ASP A 89 -12.64 -8.25 -11.99
C ASP A 89 -11.30 -7.51 -11.80
N LEU A 90 -11.26 -6.43 -11.02
CA LEU A 90 -9.99 -5.86 -10.54
C LEU A 90 -9.53 -6.64 -9.30
N PRO A 91 -8.43 -7.41 -9.37
CA PRO A 91 -8.03 -8.26 -8.26
C PRO A 91 -7.49 -7.44 -7.09
N ILE A 92 -7.68 -7.98 -5.89
CA ILE A 92 -7.06 -7.50 -4.64
C ILE A 92 -5.66 -8.11 -4.49
N GLU A 93 -4.82 -7.42 -3.73
CA GLU A 93 -3.45 -7.85 -3.45
C GLU A 93 -3.41 -9.15 -2.65
N ILE A 94 -2.37 -9.97 -2.85
CA ILE A 94 -2.32 -11.34 -2.31
C ILE A 94 -2.51 -11.42 -0.79
N TRP A 95 -2.05 -10.41 -0.05
CA TRP A 95 -2.18 -10.33 1.41
C TRP A 95 -3.60 -10.02 1.90
N ALA A 96 -4.45 -9.44 1.04
CA ALA A 96 -5.87 -9.22 1.33
C ALA A 96 -6.76 -10.40 0.90
N GLN A 97 -6.19 -11.42 0.24
CA GLN A 97 -6.91 -12.63 -0.15
C GLN A 97 -7.05 -13.59 1.04
N SER A 98 -8.18 -14.32 1.10
CA SER A 98 -8.48 -15.30 2.17
C SER A 98 -8.38 -16.75 1.71
N GLN A 99 -7.91 -17.00 0.49
CA GLN A 99 -7.96 -18.32 -0.15
C GLN A 99 -6.56 -18.90 -0.33
N PRO A 100 -6.36 -20.20 -0.02
CA PRO A 100 -5.14 -20.91 -0.39
C PRO A 100 -4.94 -20.95 -1.91
N HIS A 101 -3.69 -21.09 -2.33
CA HIS A 101 -3.32 -21.37 -3.71
C HIS A 101 -3.96 -22.70 -4.17
N PRO A 102 -4.40 -22.85 -5.44
CA PRO A 102 -4.96 -24.11 -5.94
C PRO A 102 -4.07 -25.34 -5.69
N GLU A 103 -2.75 -25.17 -5.83
CA GLU A 103 -1.73 -26.22 -5.62
C GLU A 103 -1.33 -26.42 -4.14
N ALA A 104 -1.99 -25.77 -3.18
CA ALA A 104 -1.60 -25.88 -1.75
C ALA A 104 -1.73 -27.30 -1.18
N ALA A 105 -2.42 -28.22 -1.86
CA ALA A 105 -2.38 -29.65 -1.55
C ALA A 105 -1.05 -30.30 -1.97
N ASP A 106 -0.55 -29.96 -3.16
CA ASP A 106 0.67 -30.53 -3.74
C ASP A 106 1.91 -29.97 -3.05
N VAL A 107 1.92 -28.66 -2.76
CA VAL A 107 2.98 -28.02 -1.93
C VAL A 107 3.09 -28.71 -0.56
N ARG A 108 1.96 -29.09 0.04
CA ARG A 108 1.95 -29.87 1.30
C ARG A 108 2.45 -31.29 1.12
N ALA A 109 2.13 -31.96 0.02
CA ALA A 109 2.64 -33.30 -0.28
C ALA A 109 4.17 -33.29 -0.48
N SER A 110 4.71 -32.21 -1.03
CA SER A 110 6.15 -31.97 -1.22
C SER A 110 6.87 -31.47 0.04
N LEU A 111 6.21 -31.44 1.22
CA LEU A 111 6.77 -31.05 2.53
C LEU A 111 6.57 -32.16 3.59
N SER A 112 7.55 -32.33 4.47
CA SER A 112 7.44 -33.26 5.60
C SER A 112 6.56 -32.71 6.74
N ASN A 113 6.00 -33.60 7.55
CA ASN A 113 5.20 -33.22 8.74
C ASN A 113 5.96 -32.29 9.70
N THR A 114 7.28 -32.43 9.81
CA THR A 114 8.14 -31.55 10.61
C THR A 114 8.24 -30.16 10.00
N GLU A 115 8.45 -30.06 8.68
CA GLU A 115 8.50 -28.78 7.96
C GLU A 115 7.14 -28.06 8.04
N LEU A 116 6.03 -28.77 7.83
CA LEU A 116 4.68 -28.23 7.98
C LEU A 116 4.39 -27.72 9.40
N THR A 117 4.84 -28.45 10.42
CA THR A 117 4.72 -28.02 11.82
C THR A 117 5.57 -26.76 12.10
N ASN A 118 6.79 -26.72 11.57
CA ASN A 118 7.69 -25.58 11.73
C ASN A 118 7.17 -24.32 11.00
N LEU A 119 6.59 -24.46 9.81
CA LEU A 119 5.95 -23.36 9.07
C LEU A 119 4.75 -22.82 9.84
N LYS A 120 3.89 -23.70 10.39
CA LYS A 120 2.76 -23.27 11.22
C LYS A 120 3.23 -22.53 12.49
N ASN A 121 4.31 -22.99 13.12
CA ASN A 121 4.91 -22.33 14.28
C ASN A 121 5.62 -21.01 13.91
N LEU A 122 6.16 -20.88 12.69
CA LEU A 122 6.71 -19.61 12.19
C LEU A 122 5.59 -18.58 12.02
N CYS A 123 4.58 -18.87 11.19
CA CYS A 123 3.52 -17.91 10.91
C CYS A 123 2.67 -17.56 12.14
N GLY A 124 2.46 -18.51 13.05
CA GLY A 124 1.81 -18.24 14.33
C GLY A 124 2.62 -17.29 15.22
N ARG A 125 3.94 -17.46 15.27
CA ARG A 125 4.83 -16.60 16.05
C ARG A 125 4.93 -15.20 15.45
N THR A 126 5.12 -15.09 14.13
CA THR A 126 5.26 -13.79 13.45
C THR A 126 3.97 -12.98 13.52
N LEU A 127 2.80 -13.59 13.23
CA LEU A 127 1.50 -12.92 13.38
C LEU A 127 1.23 -12.47 14.82
N TYR A 128 1.55 -13.30 15.81
CA TYR A 128 1.44 -12.91 17.23
C TYR A 128 2.39 -11.77 17.59
N HIS A 129 3.64 -11.82 17.09
CA HIS A 129 4.66 -10.82 17.36
C HIS A 129 4.28 -9.44 16.83
N GLY A 130 3.82 -9.35 15.56
CA GLY A 130 3.34 -8.10 14.97
C GLY A 130 2.18 -7.49 15.74
N LEU A 131 1.14 -8.28 15.99
CA LEU A 131 -0.05 -7.83 16.74
C LEU A 131 0.23 -7.35 18.18
N GLN A 132 1.35 -7.75 18.79
CA GLN A 132 1.71 -7.32 20.15
C GLN A 132 2.69 -6.15 20.18
N ASN A 133 3.65 -6.09 19.26
CA ASN A 133 4.79 -5.15 19.37
C ASN A 133 4.72 -3.98 18.40
N VAL A 134 3.89 -4.06 17.37
CA VAL A 134 3.93 -3.13 16.23
C VAL A 134 2.71 -2.22 16.14
N VAL A 135 1.58 -2.63 16.71
CA VAL A 135 0.29 -1.95 16.54
C VAL A 135 -0.16 -1.25 17.82
N VAL A 136 -0.39 0.05 17.74
CA VAL A 136 -0.89 0.88 18.86
C VAL A 136 -2.17 1.57 18.46
N ALA A 137 -3.30 1.14 19.04
CA ALA A 137 -4.60 1.77 18.80
C ALA A 137 -4.87 2.89 19.81
N HIS A 138 -5.21 4.09 19.31
CA HIS A 138 -5.53 5.27 20.11
C HIS A 138 -7.04 5.57 20.09
N ASP A 139 -7.55 6.21 21.15
CA ASP A 139 -8.93 6.71 21.24
C ASP A 139 -10.02 5.71 20.79
N ASN A 140 -9.89 4.46 21.24
CA ASN A 140 -10.73 3.30 20.89
C ASN A 140 -10.71 2.90 19.40
N GLY A 141 -9.61 3.14 18.68
CA GLY A 141 -9.45 2.81 17.26
C GLY A 141 -9.86 3.95 16.31
N GLN A 142 -9.93 5.20 16.80
CA GLN A 142 -10.09 6.37 15.92
C GLN A 142 -8.83 6.58 15.06
N SER A 143 -7.66 6.35 15.64
CA SER A 143 -6.41 6.16 14.91
C SER A 143 -5.67 4.92 15.41
N SER A 144 -4.77 4.37 14.59
CA SER A 144 -3.88 3.29 15.00
C SER A 144 -2.54 3.44 14.30
N PHE A 145 -1.47 3.43 15.08
CA PHE A 145 -0.10 3.50 14.60
C PHE A 145 0.42 2.08 14.34
N PHE A 146 1.13 1.91 13.24
CA PHE A 146 1.70 0.65 12.77
C PHE A 146 3.19 0.87 12.50
N ALA A 147 4.06 0.44 13.40
CA ALA A 147 5.52 0.58 13.22
C ALA A 147 6.07 -0.33 12.10
N THR A 148 7.27 -0.10 11.57
CA THR A 148 7.86 -1.06 10.60
C THR A 148 8.48 -2.30 11.27
N GLY A 149 8.63 -2.27 12.59
CA GLY A 149 9.28 -3.32 13.37
C GLY A 149 10.16 -2.71 14.46
N ASP A 150 11.47 -2.87 14.32
CA ASP A 150 12.48 -2.31 15.23
C ASP A 150 12.74 -0.80 15.06
N LEU A 151 12.15 -0.16 14.04
CA LEU A 151 12.15 1.30 13.87
C LEU A 151 10.82 1.91 14.41
N PRO A 152 10.87 2.94 15.27
CA PRO A 152 9.69 3.54 15.91
C PRO A 152 8.99 4.58 15.00
N LEU A 153 8.68 4.15 13.78
CA LEU A 153 8.17 4.96 12.67
C LEU A 153 7.14 4.16 11.89
N MET A 154 6.12 4.83 11.34
CA MET A 154 5.09 4.25 10.47
C MET A 154 5.37 4.67 9.03
N TRP A 155 5.87 3.73 8.22
CA TRP A 155 5.92 3.90 6.76
C TRP A 155 4.54 3.65 6.16
N ILE A 156 4.13 4.42 5.15
CA ILE A 156 2.85 4.20 4.46
C ILE A 156 2.85 2.82 3.76
N ARG A 157 3.95 2.44 3.11
CA ARG A 157 4.19 1.10 2.53
C ARG A 157 3.97 -0.02 3.56
N ASP A 158 4.82 -0.10 4.57
CA ASP A 158 4.83 -1.17 5.58
C ASP A 158 3.48 -1.29 6.27
N SER A 159 2.91 -0.15 6.70
CA SER A 159 1.64 -0.17 7.42
C SER A 159 0.45 -0.54 6.53
N ALA A 160 0.46 -0.21 5.23
CA ALA A 160 -0.60 -0.64 4.33
C ALA A 160 -0.57 -2.16 4.14
N PHE A 161 0.62 -2.73 3.99
CA PHE A 161 0.81 -4.17 3.93
C PHE A 161 0.36 -4.85 5.23
N GLN A 162 0.82 -4.36 6.38
CA GLN A 162 0.49 -4.90 7.71
C GLN A 162 -1.02 -4.85 8.00
N ILE A 163 -1.69 -3.73 7.71
CA ILE A 163 -3.15 -3.61 7.80
C ILE A 163 -3.82 -4.61 6.84
N GLY A 164 -3.27 -4.74 5.63
CA GLY A 164 -3.72 -5.67 4.59
C GLY A 164 -3.80 -7.12 5.06
N VAL A 165 -2.76 -7.62 5.75
CA VAL A 165 -2.73 -8.99 6.33
C VAL A 165 -3.82 -9.22 7.39
N LEU A 166 -4.33 -8.15 8.02
CA LEU A 166 -5.42 -8.23 8.99
C LEU A 166 -6.81 -8.21 8.34
N LEU A 167 -6.94 -7.79 7.08
CA LEU A 167 -8.24 -7.68 6.38
C LEU A 167 -8.98 -9.04 6.30
N PRO A 168 -8.39 -10.16 5.80
CA PRO A 168 -9.08 -11.46 5.75
C PRO A 168 -9.59 -11.92 7.12
N LYS A 169 -8.90 -11.50 8.19
CA LYS A 169 -9.08 -11.92 9.58
C LYS A 169 -10.24 -11.19 10.26
N VAL A 170 -10.77 -10.10 9.68
CA VAL A 170 -11.93 -9.37 10.22
C VAL A 170 -13.17 -10.26 10.32
N LYS A 171 -13.36 -11.19 9.38
CA LYS A 171 -14.51 -12.12 9.36
C LYS A 171 -14.54 -13.04 10.58
N SER A 172 -13.38 -13.50 11.06
CA SER A 172 -13.25 -14.34 12.26
C SER A 172 -13.05 -13.51 13.54
N ARG A 173 -12.48 -12.31 13.42
CA ARG A 173 -12.19 -11.39 14.54
C ARG A 173 -12.69 -9.96 14.25
N PRO A 174 -14.00 -9.67 14.41
CA PRO A 174 -14.58 -8.37 14.07
C PRO A 174 -13.97 -7.16 14.81
N SER A 175 -13.33 -7.38 15.96
CA SER A 175 -12.62 -6.32 16.71
C SER A 175 -11.41 -5.74 15.96
N LEU A 176 -10.78 -6.49 15.05
CA LEU A 176 -9.68 -6.00 14.22
C LEU A 176 -10.10 -4.82 13.34
N ARG A 177 -11.39 -4.70 13.00
CA ARG A 177 -11.93 -3.60 12.19
C ARG A 177 -11.59 -2.23 12.78
N LEU A 178 -11.68 -2.05 14.10
CA LEU A 178 -11.37 -0.76 14.74
C LEU A 178 -9.90 -0.36 14.51
N VAL A 179 -9.00 -1.34 14.58
CA VAL A 179 -7.55 -1.13 14.41
C VAL A 179 -7.20 -0.87 12.94
N ILE A 180 -7.83 -1.61 12.03
CA ILE A 180 -7.69 -1.45 10.56
C ILE A 180 -8.20 -0.07 10.12
N GLU A 181 -9.40 0.33 10.53
CA GLU A 181 -9.94 1.65 10.18
C GLU A 181 -9.14 2.79 10.82
N GLY A 182 -8.66 2.60 12.05
CA GLY A 182 -7.75 3.53 12.70
C GLY A 182 -6.43 3.69 11.94
N GLY A 183 -5.88 2.60 11.40
CA GLY A 183 -4.67 2.62 10.56
C GLY A 183 -4.87 3.36 9.24
N ILE A 184 -5.99 3.11 8.54
CA ILE A 184 -6.34 3.81 7.30
C ILE A 184 -6.50 5.32 7.54
N ARG A 185 -7.19 5.72 8.63
CA ARG A 185 -7.28 7.15 9.01
C ARG A 185 -5.93 7.74 9.37
N GLN A 186 -5.05 6.99 10.03
CA GLN A 186 -3.71 7.43 10.39
C GLN A 186 -2.83 7.67 9.14
N GLN A 187 -2.91 6.79 8.12
CA GLN A 187 -2.25 7.02 6.82
C GLN A 187 -2.78 8.26 6.12
N ALA A 188 -4.11 8.42 6.03
CA ALA A 188 -4.73 9.60 5.42
C ALA A 188 -4.30 10.91 6.12
N PHE A 189 -4.26 10.91 7.45
CA PHE A 189 -3.76 12.03 8.24
C PHE A 189 -2.30 12.39 7.88
N TYR A 190 -1.42 11.39 7.78
CA TYR A 190 0.00 11.58 7.47
C TYR A 190 0.23 12.09 6.05
N ILE A 191 -0.46 11.54 5.05
CA ILE A 191 -0.45 12.02 3.65
C ILE A 191 -0.86 13.49 3.57
N LEU A 192 -1.83 13.92 4.40
CA LEU A 192 -2.24 15.32 4.49
C LEU A 192 -1.24 16.23 5.24
N GLN A 193 -0.25 15.68 5.95
CA GLN A 193 0.85 16.47 6.50
C GLN A 193 1.91 16.73 5.43
N ASP A 194 2.34 15.69 4.72
CA ASP A 194 3.22 15.80 3.57
C ASP A 194 3.04 14.60 2.61
N PRO A 195 2.55 14.79 1.37
CA PRO A 195 2.36 13.70 0.42
C PRO A 195 3.67 13.22 -0.22
N TYR A 196 4.80 13.87 0.06
CA TYR A 196 6.14 13.44 -0.35
C TYR A 196 6.89 12.65 0.73
N ALA A 197 6.34 12.55 1.95
CA ALA A 197 6.95 11.78 3.03
C ALA A 197 6.45 10.34 3.04
N ASN A 198 7.37 9.40 3.27
CA ASN A 198 7.09 7.98 3.33
C ASN A 198 6.98 7.46 4.78
N GLY A 199 7.82 7.96 5.70
CA GLY A 199 7.90 7.51 7.10
C GLY A 199 7.54 8.59 8.13
N PHE A 200 6.69 8.26 9.11
CA PHE A 200 6.12 9.23 10.06
C PHE A 200 6.29 8.85 11.54
N TYR A 201 6.46 9.86 12.40
CA TYR A 201 6.57 9.71 13.85
C TYR A 201 5.20 9.44 14.53
N PRO A 202 5.17 8.66 15.63
CA PRO A 202 3.94 8.42 16.41
C PRO A 202 3.45 9.65 17.18
N GLU A 203 4.31 10.65 17.39
CA GLU A 203 3.99 11.90 18.09
C GLU A 203 4.59 13.09 17.34
N TRP A 204 3.94 14.26 17.44
CA TRP A 204 4.42 15.50 16.84
C TRP A 204 5.69 16.00 17.53
N ARG A 205 6.69 16.41 16.73
CA ARG A 205 7.94 17.03 17.16
C ARG A 205 8.04 18.45 16.60
N ASP A 206 8.58 19.40 17.35
CA ASP A 206 8.73 20.76 16.85
C ASP A 206 9.89 20.84 15.83
N PRO A 207 9.65 21.22 14.56
CA PRO A 207 10.73 21.37 13.57
C PRO A 207 11.85 22.34 14.00
N ASN A 208 11.55 23.27 14.91
CA ASN A 208 12.53 24.20 15.46
C ASN A 208 13.43 23.56 16.54
N GLU A 209 12.99 22.45 17.15
CA GLU A 209 13.75 21.70 18.16
C GLU A 209 14.58 20.55 17.56
N GLU A 210 14.28 20.12 16.33
CA GLU A 210 15.14 19.19 15.58
C GLU A 210 16.55 19.78 15.36
N ASN A 211 17.54 18.94 15.05
CA ASN A 211 18.88 19.43 14.70
C ASN A 211 18.93 19.89 13.22
N GLU A 212 20.08 20.43 12.79
CA GLU A 212 20.25 20.98 11.43
C GLU A 212 20.22 19.91 10.34
N GLU A 213 20.73 18.70 10.62
CA GLU A 213 20.74 17.54 9.73
C GLU A 213 19.33 16.96 9.56
N ASP A 214 18.60 16.74 10.65
CA ASP A 214 17.21 16.29 10.59
C ASP A 214 16.31 17.30 9.84
N ARG A 215 16.51 18.60 10.06
CA ARG A 215 15.79 19.64 9.29
C ARG A 215 16.14 19.65 7.80
N SER A 216 17.40 19.45 7.41
CA SER A 216 17.80 19.47 6.00
C SER A 216 17.28 18.26 5.23
N LEU A 217 17.11 17.12 5.92
CA LEU A 217 16.38 15.94 5.46
C LEU A 217 14.85 16.10 5.49
N GLY A 218 14.34 17.27 5.89
CA GLY A 218 12.91 17.57 5.94
C GLY A 218 12.13 16.86 7.07
N ARG A 219 12.82 16.42 8.12
CA ARG A 219 12.21 15.80 9.31
C ARG A 219 11.66 16.85 10.27
N GLY A 220 10.78 16.40 11.15
CA GLY A 220 10.07 17.22 12.14
C GLY A 220 8.58 17.32 11.85
N GLY A 221 7.82 17.90 12.77
CA GLY A 221 6.37 17.82 12.75
C GLY A 221 5.94 16.37 12.95
N TRP A 222 5.35 15.78 11.93
CA TRP A 222 5.04 14.35 11.89
C TRP A 222 5.98 13.54 10.99
N VAL A 223 6.82 14.19 10.19
CA VAL A 223 7.68 13.54 9.18
C VAL A 223 8.96 13.03 9.84
N GLY A 224 9.22 11.72 9.70
CA GLY A 224 10.44 11.07 10.17
C GLY A 224 11.39 10.65 9.05
N VAL A 225 10.86 10.36 7.86
CA VAL A 225 11.61 10.15 6.61
C VAL A 225 10.82 10.81 5.48
N ARG A 226 11.53 11.49 4.57
CA ARG A 226 10.95 12.33 3.52
C ARG A 226 11.40 11.90 2.11
N ASN A 227 11.65 10.61 1.96
CA ASN A 227 12.09 10.01 0.71
C ASN A 227 10.83 9.86 -0.16
N TYR A 228 10.77 10.56 -1.29
CA TYR A 228 9.59 10.49 -2.16
C TYR A 228 9.59 9.21 -2.98
N GLU A 229 8.75 8.30 -2.53
CA GLU A 229 8.52 6.98 -3.09
C GLU A 229 7.11 6.91 -3.68
N LEU A 230 7.01 6.70 -5.00
CA LEU A 230 5.73 6.59 -5.70
C LEU A 230 4.82 5.48 -5.12
N ASP A 231 5.40 4.38 -4.65
CA ASP A 231 4.63 3.26 -4.11
C ASP A 231 3.92 3.59 -2.79
N SER A 232 4.43 4.50 -1.96
CA SER A 232 3.77 4.90 -0.70
C SER A 232 2.33 5.39 -0.97
N GLY A 233 2.12 6.17 -2.02
CA GLY A 233 0.78 6.57 -2.44
C GLY A 233 -0.06 5.42 -3.01
N ALA A 234 0.54 4.51 -3.77
CA ALA A 234 -0.14 3.37 -4.37
C ALA A 234 -0.61 2.36 -3.32
N TYR A 235 0.21 2.09 -2.30
CA TYR A 235 -0.11 1.28 -1.13
C TYR A 235 -1.35 1.81 -0.40
N PHE A 236 -1.44 3.12 -0.14
CA PHE A 236 -2.62 3.72 0.49
C PHE A 236 -3.88 3.54 -0.37
N LEU A 237 -3.82 3.88 -1.66
CA LEU A 237 -4.97 3.75 -2.57
C LEU A 237 -5.46 2.30 -2.74
N ASN A 238 -4.54 1.34 -2.82
CA ASN A 238 -4.88 -0.08 -2.91
C ASN A 238 -5.42 -0.64 -1.59
N LEU A 239 -4.94 -0.16 -0.44
CA LEU A 239 -5.49 -0.52 0.85
C LEU A 239 -6.99 -0.16 0.96
N LEU A 240 -7.39 1.01 0.44
CA LEU A 240 -8.80 1.41 0.38
C LEU A 240 -9.63 0.44 -0.47
N TRP A 241 -9.09 -0.01 -1.61
CA TRP A 241 -9.73 -1.00 -2.48
C TRP A 241 -9.87 -2.37 -1.81
N ASN A 242 -8.77 -2.88 -1.23
CA ASN A 242 -8.78 -4.15 -0.51
C ASN A 242 -9.79 -4.12 0.64
N TYR A 243 -9.81 -3.04 1.43
CA TYR A 243 -10.80 -2.84 2.49
C TYR A 243 -12.24 -2.87 1.94
N ALA A 244 -12.51 -2.21 0.81
CA ALA A 244 -13.82 -2.23 0.17
C ALA A 244 -14.26 -3.63 -0.29
N GLN A 245 -13.31 -4.43 -0.79
CA GLN A 245 -13.55 -5.77 -1.35
C GLN A 245 -13.48 -6.91 -0.31
N THR A 246 -13.02 -6.64 0.92
CA THR A 246 -12.76 -7.69 1.92
C THR A 246 -14.06 -8.33 2.42
N PRO A 247 -14.25 -9.66 2.25
CA PRO A 247 -15.45 -10.35 2.72
C PRO A 247 -15.63 -10.26 4.24
N GLY A 248 -16.78 -9.74 4.67
CA GLY A 248 -17.13 -9.55 6.09
C GLY A 248 -17.01 -8.11 6.57
N ILE A 249 -16.44 -7.19 5.78
CA ILE A 249 -16.50 -5.76 6.08
C ILE A 249 -17.88 -5.23 5.69
N TYR A 250 -18.73 -5.01 6.69
CA TYR A 250 -20.07 -4.46 6.49
C TYR A 250 -20.02 -2.94 6.31
N ARG A 251 -20.66 -2.41 5.27
CA ARG A 251 -20.72 -0.97 4.97
C ARG A 251 -19.35 -0.26 4.91
N PRO A 252 -18.43 -0.69 4.00
CA PRO A 252 -17.14 -0.04 3.85
C PRO A 252 -17.25 1.41 3.37
N GLU A 253 -18.36 1.80 2.72
CA GLU A 253 -18.59 3.18 2.25
C GLU A 253 -18.58 4.20 3.40
N VAL A 254 -18.88 3.79 4.64
CA VAL A 254 -18.87 4.66 5.82
C VAL A 254 -17.45 5.10 6.20
N LEU A 255 -16.45 4.23 6.03
CA LEU A 255 -15.05 4.64 6.17
C LEU A 255 -14.62 5.45 4.95
N LEU A 256 -14.90 4.94 3.75
CA LEU A 256 -14.35 5.49 2.51
C LEU A 256 -14.87 6.90 2.20
N SER A 257 -16.05 7.27 2.71
CA SER A 257 -16.62 8.62 2.62
C SER A 257 -16.16 9.58 3.73
N ASP A 258 -15.23 9.17 4.60
CA ASP A 258 -14.56 10.08 5.54
C ASP A 258 -13.81 11.17 4.74
N PRO A 259 -14.12 12.48 4.93
CA PRO A 259 -13.51 13.55 4.16
C PRO A 259 -11.98 13.55 4.23
N MET A 260 -11.39 13.13 5.36
CA MET A 260 -9.94 13.09 5.52
C MET A 260 -9.31 12.02 4.60
N ILE A 261 -9.98 10.89 4.41
CA ILE A 261 -9.53 9.83 3.49
C ILE A 261 -9.65 10.33 2.04
N TYR A 262 -10.78 10.95 1.68
CA TYR A 262 -10.96 11.47 0.32
C TYR A 262 -9.99 12.63 -0.01
N ASP A 263 -9.77 13.56 0.92
CA ASP A 263 -8.80 14.65 0.74
C ASP A 263 -7.37 14.11 0.55
N ALA A 264 -6.98 13.05 1.28
CA ALA A 264 -5.70 12.37 1.10
C ALA A 264 -5.58 11.69 -0.28
N VAL A 265 -6.64 11.02 -0.75
CA VAL A 265 -6.72 10.43 -2.10
C VAL A 265 -6.53 11.51 -3.18
N VAL A 266 -7.26 12.62 -3.07
CA VAL A 266 -7.18 13.74 -4.02
C VAL A 266 -5.81 14.41 -3.98
N LEU A 267 -5.20 14.58 -2.80
CA LEU A 267 -3.87 15.15 -2.66
C LEU A 267 -2.81 14.26 -3.32
N MET A 268 -2.82 12.95 -3.04
CA MET A 268 -1.86 12.01 -3.61
C MET A 268 -1.91 11.97 -5.15
N VAL A 269 -3.12 11.88 -5.74
CA VAL A 269 -3.28 11.89 -7.20
C VAL A 269 -2.88 13.25 -7.81
N ARG A 270 -3.09 14.37 -7.12
CA ARG A 270 -2.59 15.68 -7.56
C ARG A 270 -1.06 15.76 -7.53
N THR A 271 -0.42 15.24 -6.48
CA THR A 271 1.05 15.11 -6.42
C THR A 271 1.55 14.32 -7.63
N TRP A 272 0.94 13.18 -7.94
CA TRP A 272 1.32 12.39 -9.11
C TRP A 272 1.18 13.12 -10.45
N VAL A 273 0.13 13.94 -10.64
CA VAL A 273 -0.01 14.79 -11.83
C VAL A 273 1.10 15.85 -11.94
N ILE A 274 1.58 16.39 -10.81
CA ILE A 274 2.75 17.29 -10.78
C ILE A 274 4.01 16.50 -11.17
N GLU A 275 4.23 15.34 -10.56
CA GLU A 275 5.43 14.53 -10.74
C GLU A 275 5.51 13.77 -12.07
N GLN A 276 4.46 13.78 -12.90
CA GLN A 276 4.60 13.46 -14.32
C GLN A 276 5.61 14.39 -15.03
N ARG A 277 5.80 15.60 -14.52
CA ARG A 277 6.71 16.62 -15.07
C ARG A 277 7.72 17.06 -14.02
N HIS A 278 8.45 16.13 -13.42
CA HIS A 278 9.50 16.48 -12.45
C HIS A 278 10.59 17.37 -13.08
N ASN A 279 10.57 18.66 -12.75
CA ASN A 279 11.61 19.65 -13.09
C ASN A 279 11.48 20.89 -12.20
N ALA A 280 12.52 21.73 -12.24
CA ALA A 280 12.67 22.89 -11.37
C ALA A 280 11.53 23.93 -11.40
N THR A 281 10.69 23.95 -12.43
CA THR A 281 9.57 24.92 -12.59
C THR A 281 8.21 24.39 -12.19
N THR A 282 8.08 23.09 -11.91
CA THR A 282 6.78 22.42 -11.72
C THR A 282 6.73 21.50 -10.51
N SER A 283 7.79 20.73 -10.22
CA SER A 283 7.85 19.98 -8.96
C SER A 283 8.37 20.87 -7.82
N PRO A 284 7.64 20.95 -6.68
CA PRO A 284 8.13 21.59 -5.46
C PRO A 284 9.07 20.68 -4.65
N TYR A 285 9.17 19.39 -4.97
CA TYR A 285 9.98 18.45 -4.18
C TYR A 285 11.47 18.67 -4.41
N ARG A 286 12.21 18.80 -3.31
CA ARG A 286 13.67 18.71 -3.26
C ARG A 286 14.07 17.90 -2.04
N PHE A 287 15.16 17.16 -2.17
CA PHE A 287 15.76 16.39 -1.08
C PHE A 287 17.29 16.46 -1.14
N VAL A 288 17.93 16.77 -0.01
CA VAL A 288 19.33 17.23 0.03
C VAL A 288 20.36 16.22 -0.50
N GLU A 289 20.04 14.93 -0.47
CA GLU A 289 20.93 13.85 -0.93
C GLU A 289 20.88 13.64 -2.46
N LEU A 290 19.81 14.09 -3.13
CA LEU A 290 19.65 13.94 -4.57
C LEU A 290 20.54 14.93 -5.35
N GLU A 291 20.95 14.54 -6.57
CA GLU A 291 21.70 15.41 -7.49
C GLU A 291 20.97 16.74 -7.83
N LYS A 292 21.68 17.68 -8.46
CA LYS A 292 21.13 18.92 -9.04
C LYS A 292 20.31 19.77 -8.05
N ASP A 293 20.95 20.14 -6.93
CA ASP A 293 20.33 20.92 -5.84
C ASP A 293 19.07 20.24 -5.27
N GLY A 294 19.11 18.91 -5.17
CA GLY A 294 18.06 18.06 -4.63
C GLY A 294 16.91 17.72 -5.58
N LEU A 295 17.07 17.96 -6.89
CA LEU A 295 16.09 17.60 -7.93
C LEU A 295 16.28 16.15 -8.45
N GLY A 296 17.46 15.56 -8.25
CA GLY A 296 17.82 14.25 -8.79
C GLY A 296 18.17 14.27 -10.28
N ASN A 297 18.25 13.07 -10.86
CA ASN A 297 18.74 12.86 -12.22
C ASN A 297 17.78 13.44 -13.29
N PRO A 298 18.31 13.99 -14.41
CA PRO A 298 17.48 14.54 -15.49
C PRO A 298 16.52 13.50 -16.09
N VAL A 299 15.27 13.90 -16.33
CA VAL A 299 14.24 13.06 -16.94
C VAL A 299 13.55 13.74 -18.13
N GLY A 300 13.15 12.94 -19.11
CA GLY A 300 12.30 13.33 -20.24
C GLY A 300 10.85 12.96 -19.98
N TYR A 301 9.89 13.80 -20.39
CA TYR A 301 8.46 13.53 -20.15
C TYR A 301 8.00 12.24 -20.86
N THR A 302 7.68 11.22 -20.07
CA THR A 302 7.17 9.92 -20.53
C THR A 302 5.66 9.76 -20.42
N GLY A 303 5.01 10.52 -19.53
CA GLY A 303 3.63 10.30 -19.08
C GLY A 303 3.54 9.47 -17.78
N MET A 304 4.61 8.74 -17.42
CA MET A 304 4.77 8.09 -16.11
C MET A 304 5.02 9.12 -15.01
N ILE A 305 4.84 8.69 -13.76
CA ILE A 305 5.05 9.49 -12.55
C ILE A 305 6.48 9.29 -12.07
N TRP A 306 7.19 10.38 -11.78
CA TRP A 306 8.54 10.35 -11.23
C TRP A 306 8.55 9.80 -9.78
N SER A 307 9.65 9.18 -9.37
CA SER A 307 9.98 8.77 -8.00
C SER A 307 11.43 9.15 -7.73
N GLY A 308 11.71 9.72 -6.55
CA GLY A 308 13.10 10.00 -6.14
C GLY A 308 13.77 8.77 -5.55
N PHE A 309 12.98 7.92 -4.91
CA PHE A 309 13.44 6.76 -4.15
C PHE A 309 12.63 5.50 -4.49
N ARG A 310 13.27 4.35 -4.25
CA ARG A 310 12.77 2.99 -4.42
C ARG A 310 12.01 2.53 -3.17
N PRO A 311 11.26 1.42 -3.23
CA PRO A 311 10.67 0.79 -2.03
C PRO A 311 11.71 0.26 -1.02
N SER A 312 13.00 0.31 -1.34
CA SER A 312 14.15 0.05 -0.44
C SER A 312 14.61 1.29 0.33
N ASP A 313 13.94 2.44 0.19
CA ASP A 313 14.36 3.76 0.67
C ASP A 313 15.65 4.30 -0.01
N ASP A 314 16.27 3.57 -0.95
CA ASP A 314 17.44 4.02 -1.75
C ASP A 314 17.05 4.93 -2.93
N GLU A 315 17.97 5.79 -3.39
CA GLU A 315 17.77 6.65 -4.57
C GLU A 315 17.54 5.85 -5.86
N ASN A 316 16.60 6.34 -6.68
CA ASN A 316 16.37 5.86 -8.05
C ASN A 316 17.55 6.22 -8.97
N GLY A 317 18.11 5.22 -9.67
CA GLY A 317 19.11 5.46 -10.73
C GLY A 317 18.51 6.28 -11.88
N TYR A 318 17.31 5.91 -12.32
CA TYR A 318 16.48 6.75 -13.19
C TYR A 318 15.09 6.99 -12.61
N GLY A 319 14.58 8.22 -12.79
CA GLY A 319 13.40 8.73 -12.07
C GLY A 319 12.05 8.06 -12.37
N TYR A 320 11.94 7.18 -13.38
CA TYR A 320 10.72 6.40 -13.61
C TYR A 320 10.94 4.92 -13.28
N SER A 321 10.66 4.54 -12.03
CA SER A 321 10.52 3.13 -11.62
C SER A 321 9.30 2.51 -12.32
N ILE A 322 9.53 1.49 -13.13
CA ILE A 322 8.50 0.71 -13.82
C ILE A 322 7.62 -0.09 -12.85
N PRO A 323 8.13 -0.85 -11.86
CA PRO A 323 7.26 -1.57 -10.95
C PRO A 323 6.41 -0.62 -10.08
N SER A 324 6.96 0.52 -9.63
CA SER A 324 6.16 1.52 -8.90
C SER A 324 5.09 2.19 -9.79
N ASN A 325 5.38 2.44 -11.07
CA ASN A 325 4.37 2.97 -12.01
C ASN A 325 3.28 1.95 -12.37
N MET A 326 3.61 0.65 -12.51
CA MET A 326 2.62 -0.41 -12.69
C MET A 326 1.68 -0.49 -11.48
N TYR A 327 2.26 -0.41 -10.28
CA TYR A 327 1.52 -0.45 -9.03
C TYR A 327 0.60 0.78 -8.86
N ALA A 328 1.11 1.98 -9.20
CA ALA A 328 0.31 3.21 -9.25
C ALA A 328 -0.80 3.16 -10.32
N ALA A 329 -0.57 2.53 -11.47
CA ALA A 329 -1.61 2.33 -12.49
C ALA A 329 -2.74 1.42 -11.98
N GLY A 330 -2.42 0.32 -11.28
CA GLY A 330 -3.41 -0.51 -10.59
C GLY A 330 -4.19 0.26 -9.53
N ALA A 331 -3.50 1.10 -8.74
CA ALA A 331 -4.11 1.98 -7.75
C ALA A 331 -5.09 2.99 -8.38
N LEU A 332 -4.73 3.62 -9.50
CA LEU A 332 -5.63 4.54 -10.21
C LEU A 332 -6.86 3.83 -10.79
N GLN A 333 -6.71 2.63 -11.35
CA GLN A 333 -7.85 1.82 -11.80
C GLN A 333 -8.85 1.57 -10.67
N ARG A 334 -8.36 1.15 -9.51
CA ARG A 334 -9.18 0.87 -8.32
C ARG A 334 -9.79 2.14 -7.73
N ALA A 335 -9.03 3.23 -7.65
CA ALA A 335 -9.53 4.52 -7.17
C ALA A 335 -10.65 5.10 -8.06
N LEU A 336 -10.62 4.85 -9.38
CA LEU A 336 -11.72 5.20 -10.29
C LEU A 336 -13.00 4.39 -10.01
N GLU A 337 -12.89 3.08 -9.73
CA GLU A 337 -14.06 2.29 -9.33
C GLU A 337 -14.60 2.75 -7.96
N LEU A 338 -13.73 3.05 -6.99
CA LEU A 338 -14.11 3.65 -5.70
C LEU A 338 -14.78 5.02 -5.89
N ASN A 339 -14.31 5.85 -6.82
CA ASN A 339 -14.96 7.13 -7.14
C ASN A 339 -16.39 6.92 -7.63
N ARG A 340 -16.64 5.98 -8.55
CA ARG A 340 -18.00 5.68 -9.04
C ARG A 340 -18.94 5.19 -7.93
N GLY A 341 -18.42 4.39 -7.00
CA GLY A 341 -19.21 3.83 -5.88
C GLY A 341 -19.43 4.79 -4.71
N VAL A 342 -18.41 5.58 -4.34
CA VAL A 342 -18.33 6.31 -3.06
C VAL A 342 -18.33 7.83 -3.24
N TRP A 343 -17.36 8.37 -3.97
CA TRP A 343 -17.05 9.82 -3.94
C TRP A 343 -17.79 10.63 -5.01
N GLN A 344 -18.03 10.02 -6.17
CA GLN A 344 -18.77 10.54 -7.32
C GLN A 344 -18.30 11.92 -7.82
N SER A 345 -17.02 12.24 -7.68
CA SER A 345 -16.44 13.49 -8.19
C SER A 345 -16.08 13.36 -9.67
N ALA A 346 -16.65 14.26 -10.47
CA ALA A 346 -16.32 14.38 -11.88
C ALA A 346 -14.90 14.93 -12.10
N GLU A 347 -14.43 15.82 -11.21
CA GLU A 347 -13.08 16.37 -11.24
C GLU A 347 -12.03 15.29 -10.98
N PHE A 348 -12.28 14.40 -10.00
CA PHE A 348 -11.40 13.27 -9.71
C PHE A 348 -11.43 12.24 -10.85
N GLU A 349 -12.61 11.87 -11.38
CA GLU A 349 -12.71 10.93 -12.51
C GLU A 349 -11.87 11.43 -13.70
N GLN A 350 -12.00 12.73 -14.05
CA GLN A 350 -11.25 13.34 -15.15
C GLN A 350 -9.74 13.33 -14.91
N MET A 351 -9.31 13.69 -13.70
CA MET A 351 -7.90 13.77 -13.33
C MET A 351 -7.24 12.38 -13.30
N ALA A 352 -7.82 11.44 -12.56
CA ALA A 352 -7.29 10.09 -12.41
C ALA A 352 -7.36 9.29 -13.72
N SER A 353 -8.43 9.42 -14.52
CA SER A 353 -8.52 8.73 -15.83
C SER A 353 -7.49 9.24 -16.82
N LYS A 354 -7.21 10.55 -16.83
CA LYS A 354 -6.18 11.13 -17.68
C LYS A 354 -4.79 10.64 -17.25
N LEU A 355 -4.47 10.74 -15.96
CA LEU A 355 -3.20 10.29 -15.40
C LEU A 355 -2.95 8.80 -15.71
N LEU A 356 -3.94 7.94 -15.43
CA LEU A 356 -3.86 6.50 -15.70
C LEU A 356 -3.53 6.19 -17.17
N LYS A 357 -4.20 6.89 -18.11
CA LYS A 357 -3.95 6.72 -19.54
C LYS A 357 -2.53 7.13 -19.95
N GLU A 358 -2.02 8.23 -19.39
CA GLU A 358 -0.67 8.71 -19.67
C GLU A 358 0.41 7.82 -19.05
N VAL A 359 0.18 7.28 -17.84
CA VAL A 359 1.08 6.34 -17.17
C VAL A 359 1.17 5.01 -17.94
N ILE A 360 0.04 4.42 -18.34
CA ILE A 360 0.01 3.19 -19.15
C ILE A 360 0.75 3.39 -20.47
N ALA A 361 0.43 4.45 -21.23
CA ALA A 361 1.10 4.73 -22.50
C ALA A 361 2.61 5.00 -22.34
N GLY A 362 3.02 5.57 -21.21
CA GLY A 362 4.44 5.73 -20.85
C GLY A 362 5.12 4.39 -20.58
N MET A 363 4.52 3.52 -19.77
CA MET A 363 5.07 2.17 -19.49
C MET A 363 5.16 1.30 -20.74
N GLU A 364 4.12 1.29 -21.59
CA GLU A 364 4.12 0.55 -22.86
C GLU A 364 5.23 1.01 -23.81
N LYS A 365 5.51 2.32 -23.84
CA LYS A 365 6.49 2.92 -24.75
C LYS A 365 7.93 2.83 -24.26
N PHE A 366 8.16 3.00 -22.95
CA PHE A 366 9.50 3.16 -22.39
C PHE A 366 9.92 2.00 -21.46
N GLY A 367 8.97 1.32 -20.82
CA GLY A 367 9.26 0.31 -19.80
C GLY A 367 9.62 -1.08 -20.32
N ILE A 368 9.42 -1.36 -21.61
CA ILE A 368 9.78 -2.64 -22.24
C ILE A 368 10.97 -2.43 -23.19
N VAL A 369 12.08 -3.11 -22.90
CA VAL A 369 13.34 -3.01 -23.65
C VAL A 369 13.77 -4.37 -24.20
N ASP A 370 14.67 -4.36 -25.19
CA ASP A 370 15.36 -5.57 -25.65
C ASP A 370 16.50 -5.90 -24.69
N SER A 371 16.62 -7.15 -24.23
CA SER A 371 17.75 -7.53 -23.36
C SER A 371 19.09 -7.46 -24.11
N THR A 372 20.15 -7.17 -23.36
CA THR A 372 21.53 -7.09 -23.86
C THR A 372 22.05 -8.44 -24.39
N ASP A 373 21.65 -9.55 -23.76
CA ASP A 373 21.94 -10.89 -24.25
C ASP A 373 20.96 -11.31 -25.34
N LYS A 374 21.48 -11.97 -26.39
CA LYS A 374 20.69 -12.50 -27.53
C LYS A 374 20.26 -13.96 -27.34
N ILE A 375 20.59 -14.56 -26.21
CA ILE A 375 20.33 -15.98 -25.92
C ILE A 375 19.26 -16.08 -24.83
N LEU A 376 18.09 -16.58 -25.22
CA LEU A 376 17.23 -17.32 -24.30
C LEU A 376 17.85 -18.70 -24.09
N ASP A 377 17.84 -19.20 -22.85
CA ASP A 377 18.09 -20.61 -22.56
C ASP A 377 16.98 -21.46 -23.22
N VAL A 378 17.20 -21.90 -24.47
CA VAL A 378 16.28 -22.82 -25.15
C VAL A 378 16.58 -24.24 -24.66
N ALA A 379 15.83 -24.69 -23.65
CA ALA A 379 15.80 -26.09 -23.26
C ALA A 379 15.17 -26.92 -24.39
N ILE A 380 15.99 -27.57 -25.22
CA ILE A 380 15.51 -28.50 -26.24
C ILE A 380 15.20 -29.84 -25.57
N LEU A 381 13.92 -30.14 -25.37
CA LEU A 381 13.44 -31.41 -24.82
C LEU A 381 13.59 -32.57 -25.84
N ASN A 382 14.82 -33.05 -26.01
CA ASN A 382 15.12 -34.27 -26.75
C ASN A 382 15.33 -35.45 -25.78
N GLY A 383 14.23 -36.13 -25.40
CA GLY A 383 14.24 -37.48 -24.83
C GLY A 383 15.09 -37.69 -23.56
N ASN A 384 14.49 -37.41 -22.40
CA ASN A 384 14.98 -37.82 -21.06
C ASN A 384 16.34 -37.24 -20.58
N SER A 385 16.91 -36.26 -21.28
CA SER A 385 18.01 -35.44 -20.75
C SER A 385 17.84 -33.97 -21.15
N GLU A 386 17.88 -33.06 -20.18
CA GLU A 386 18.01 -31.63 -20.44
C GLU A 386 19.45 -31.32 -20.89
N GLU A 387 19.63 -31.08 -22.19
CA GLU A 387 20.92 -30.63 -22.72
C GLU A 387 20.88 -29.12 -22.94
N LYS A 388 21.55 -28.38 -22.05
CA LYS A 388 21.53 -26.91 -22.02
C LYS A 388 22.60 -26.35 -22.97
N VAL A 389 22.23 -26.09 -24.22
CA VAL A 389 23.13 -25.55 -25.24
C VAL A 389 23.29 -24.04 -25.07
N ILE A 390 24.38 -23.63 -24.42
CA ILE A 390 24.79 -22.22 -24.34
C ILE A 390 25.66 -21.90 -25.56
N LEU A 391 25.10 -21.16 -26.53
CA LEU A 391 25.90 -20.51 -27.56
C LEU A 391 26.44 -19.18 -27.01
N SER A 392 27.74 -18.91 -27.16
CA SER A 392 28.29 -17.62 -26.77
C SER A 392 27.91 -16.55 -27.79
N THR A 393 27.80 -15.28 -27.36
CA THR A 393 27.61 -14.16 -28.29
C THR A 393 28.83 -13.88 -29.17
N GLU A 394 30.01 -14.39 -28.80
CA GLU A 394 31.28 -14.19 -29.53
C GLU A 394 31.37 -15.10 -30.77
N ASP A 395 30.60 -16.19 -30.80
CA ASP A 395 30.53 -17.15 -31.93
C ASP A 395 29.45 -16.80 -32.98
N LEU A 396 28.68 -15.72 -32.77
CA LEU A 396 27.56 -15.36 -33.63
C LEU A 396 28.00 -14.54 -34.87
N PRO A 397 27.47 -14.83 -36.08
CA PRO A 397 27.72 -14.02 -37.27
C PRO A 397 27.34 -12.54 -37.09
N ALA A 398 28.00 -11.64 -37.84
CA ALA A 398 27.74 -10.21 -37.77
C ALA A 398 26.26 -9.83 -38.05
N GLU A 399 25.53 -10.60 -38.88
CA GLU A 399 24.09 -10.39 -39.03
C GLU A 399 23.28 -10.74 -37.77
N ALA A 400 23.66 -11.77 -37.02
CA ALA A 400 23.03 -12.11 -35.75
C ALA A 400 23.31 -11.05 -34.65
N ALA A 401 24.43 -10.33 -34.76
CA ALA A 401 24.71 -9.16 -33.93
C ALA A 401 23.69 -8.00 -34.13
N SER A 402 22.86 -8.03 -35.18
CA SER A 402 21.77 -7.05 -35.39
C SER A 402 20.40 -7.43 -34.80
N VAL A 403 20.17 -8.70 -34.44
CA VAL A 403 18.87 -9.18 -33.93
C VAL A 403 18.61 -8.68 -32.50
N PRO A 404 17.47 -8.02 -32.20
CA PRO A 404 17.15 -7.61 -30.83
C PRO A 404 17.06 -8.81 -29.86
N GLY A 405 17.49 -8.63 -28.62
CA GLY A 405 17.28 -9.63 -27.56
C GLY A 405 15.80 -9.80 -27.21
N PRO A 406 15.42 -10.83 -26.45
CA PRO A 406 14.05 -10.98 -25.96
C PRO A 406 13.59 -9.75 -25.15
N LYS A 407 12.29 -9.46 -25.20
CA LYS A 407 11.70 -8.34 -24.47
C LYS A 407 11.67 -8.61 -22.97
N VAL A 408 12.15 -7.63 -22.20
CA VAL A 408 12.11 -7.60 -20.73
C VAL A 408 11.56 -6.26 -20.25
N TYR A 409 11.02 -6.23 -19.03
CA TYR A 409 10.78 -4.96 -18.36
C TYR A 409 12.10 -4.38 -17.85
N ALA A 410 12.31 -3.09 -18.11
CA ALA A 410 13.27 -2.32 -17.34
C ALA A 410 12.73 -2.14 -15.91
N TYR A 411 13.62 -2.06 -14.92
CA TYR A 411 13.29 -1.65 -13.56
C TYR A 411 13.11 -0.13 -13.49
N GLU A 412 14.01 0.61 -14.13
CA GLU A 412 14.04 2.08 -14.13
C GLU A 412 14.38 2.63 -15.52
N VAL A 413 13.75 3.75 -15.90
CA VAL A 413 14.03 4.48 -17.14
C VAL A 413 14.00 5.99 -16.92
N ASP A 414 14.63 6.77 -17.80
CA ASP A 414 14.70 8.24 -17.70
C ASP A 414 13.83 9.00 -18.71
N GLY A 415 13.30 8.33 -19.74
CA GLY A 415 12.59 8.98 -20.85
C GLY A 415 13.47 9.75 -21.84
N LEU A 416 14.80 9.71 -21.67
CA LEU A 416 15.82 10.29 -22.55
C LEU A 416 16.53 9.21 -23.40
N GLY A 417 16.41 7.95 -22.99
CA GLY A 417 16.88 6.78 -23.74
C GLY A 417 17.62 5.75 -22.90
N ASN A 418 17.82 6.00 -21.61
CA ASN A 418 18.50 5.08 -20.71
C ASN A 418 17.49 4.21 -19.94
N ALA A 419 17.92 2.98 -19.63
CA ALA A 419 17.13 1.99 -18.91
C ALA A 419 18.05 1.07 -18.09
N ILE A 420 17.60 0.64 -16.92
CA ILE A 420 18.22 -0.45 -16.14
C ILE A 420 17.30 -1.68 -16.27
N ALA A 421 17.78 -2.76 -16.89
CA ALA A 421 17.01 -3.99 -17.11
C ALA A 421 17.60 -5.24 -16.44
N ASP A 422 18.82 -5.14 -15.94
CA ASP A 422 19.60 -6.22 -15.31
C ASP A 422 19.68 -6.01 -13.78
N PHE A 423 18.56 -5.55 -13.20
CA PHE A 423 18.41 -5.20 -11.79
C PHE A 423 16.96 -5.49 -11.34
N ASP A 424 16.80 -5.98 -10.12
CA ASP A 424 15.54 -5.96 -9.38
C ASP A 424 15.86 -5.90 -7.89
N ASP A 425 14.98 -5.25 -7.12
CA ASP A 425 15.10 -5.12 -5.67
C ASP A 425 14.10 -6.04 -4.95
N PRO A 426 14.44 -6.62 -3.78
CA PRO A 426 13.54 -7.47 -3.01
C PRO A 426 12.32 -6.75 -2.43
N ASN A 427 12.32 -5.43 -2.33
CA ASN A 427 11.22 -4.65 -1.74
C ASN A 427 10.10 -4.43 -2.76
N TRP A 428 8.85 -4.63 -2.34
CA TRP A 428 7.69 -4.48 -3.25
C TRP A 428 7.18 -3.03 -3.26
N PRO A 429 6.76 -2.50 -4.42
CA PRO A 429 6.67 -3.15 -5.72
C PRO A 429 8.02 -3.38 -6.41
N SER A 430 8.25 -4.62 -6.84
CA SER A 430 9.40 -5.05 -7.65
C SER A 430 8.94 -5.74 -8.93
N LEU A 431 9.85 -5.96 -9.88
CA LEU A 431 9.48 -6.62 -11.14
C LEU A 431 9.06 -8.07 -10.90
N VAL A 432 9.77 -8.84 -10.06
CA VAL A 432 9.39 -10.22 -9.72
C VAL A 432 8.04 -10.26 -8.99
N SER A 433 7.76 -9.34 -8.07
CA SER A 433 6.53 -9.36 -7.25
C SER A 433 5.25 -8.91 -7.97
N MET A 434 5.35 -8.33 -9.17
CA MET A 434 4.23 -7.69 -9.88
C MET A 434 2.89 -8.49 -9.93
N PRO A 435 2.85 -9.81 -10.21
CA PRO A 435 1.60 -10.58 -10.24
C PRO A 435 0.84 -10.60 -8.90
N LEU A 436 1.56 -10.38 -7.79
CA LEU A 436 1.04 -10.47 -6.42
C LEU A 436 0.31 -9.18 -6.00
N LEU A 437 0.56 -8.10 -6.72
CA LEU A 437 0.04 -6.75 -6.47
C LEU A 437 -1.32 -6.49 -7.12
N GLY A 438 -1.83 -7.45 -7.89
CA GLY A 438 -3.12 -7.37 -8.57
C GLY A 438 -3.20 -6.31 -9.69
N TYR A 439 -2.07 -5.85 -10.23
CA TYR A 439 -2.08 -5.12 -11.49
C TYR A 439 -2.21 -6.11 -12.65
N ALA A 440 -3.30 -6.05 -13.41
CA ALA A 440 -3.56 -6.98 -14.51
C ALA A 440 -3.04 -6.50 -15.88
N GLY A 441 -2.40 -5.33 -15.94
CA GLY A 441 -1.99 -4.67 -17.18
C GLY A 441 -0.52 -4.90 -17.58
N TYR A 442 0.15 -5.92 -17.05
CA TYR A 442 1.48 -6.34 -17.50
C TYR A 442 1.37 -7.47 -18.55
N ASP A 443 2.34 -7.54 -19.46
CA ASP A 443 2.48 -8.62 -20.42
C ASP A 443 3.10 -9.84 -19.74
N ALA A 444 2.37 -10.95 -19.71
CA ALA A 444 2.78 -12.17 -19.02
C ALA A 444 4.02 -12.86 -19.64
N ALA A 445 4.26 -12.71 -20.95
CA ALA A 445 5.42 -13.28 -21.63
C ALA A 445 6.68 -12.44 -21.39
N VAL A 446 6.54 -11.11 -21.41
CA VAL A 446 7.61 -10.18 -21.00
C VAL A 446 7.93 -10.38 -19.51
N TYR A 447 6.92 -10.52 -18.64
CA TYR A 447 7.11 -10.84 -17.23
C TYR A 447 7.85 -12.17 -17.03
N ALA A 448 7.45 -13.26 -17.70
CA ALA A 448 8.11 -14.55 -17.55
C ALA A 448 9.60 -14.50 -17.96
N THR A 449 9.90 -13.79 -19.05
CA THR A 449 11.29 -13.53 -19.50
C THR A 449 12.06 -12.72 -18.45
N THR A 450 11.44 -11.65 -17.95
CA THR A 450 12.01 -10.74 -16.95
C THR A 450 12.31 -11.48 -15.64
N ARG A 451 11.33 -12.21 -15.09
CA ARG A 451 11.45 -13.00 -13.86
C ARG A 451 12.60 -14.01 -13.95
N ASN A 452 12.67 -14.77 -15.04
CA ASN A 452 13.72 -15.79 -15.22
C ASN A 452 15.12 -15.15 -15.34
N ARG A 453 15.22 -13.97 -15.93
CA ARG A 453 16.46 -13.19 -16.00
C ARG A 453 16.90 -12.65 -14.63
N LEU A 454 15.97 -12.10 -13.86
CA LEU A 454 16.25 -11.43 -12.58
C LEU A 454 16.48 -12.39 -11.41
N LEU A 455 16.01 -13.64 -11.51
CA LEU A 455 16.32 -14.73 -10.58
C LEU A 455 17.57 -15.52 -11.02
N SER A 456 18.59 -14.79 -11.48
CA SER A 456 19.87 -15.33 -11.95
C SER A 456 20.98 -14.31 -11.76
N THR A 457 22.24 -14.71 -11.99
CA THR A 457 23.42 -13.84 -11.96
C THR A 457 23.42 -12.70 -13.00
N LYS A 458 22.35 -12.55 -13.80
CA LYS A 458 22.09 -11.34 -14.61
C LYS A 458 21.55 -10.17 -13.78
N ASN A 459 20.87 -10.40 -12.65
CA ASN A 459 20.66 -9.36 -11.67
C ASN A 459 21.96 -9.19 -10.86
N GLU A 460 22.53 -7.99 -10.83
CA GLU A 460 23.77 -7.71 -10.10
C GLU A 460 23.63 -7.91 -8.57
N TYR A 461 22.40 -7.89 -8.05
CA TYR A 461 22.06 -8.20 -6.66
C TYR A 461 21.60 -9.65 -6.44
N TRP A 462 21.75 -10.55 -7.41
CA TRP A 462 21.60 -11.98 -7.20
C TRP A 462 22.84 -12.58 -6.53
N PHE A 463 22.73 -12.98 -5.27
CA PHE A 463 23.84 -13.52 -4.48
C PHE A 463 23.74 -15.03 -4.35
N GLU A 464 24.86 -15.73 -4.55
CA GLU A 464 24.97 -17.18 -4.37
C GLU A 464 26.08 -17.51 -3.37
N GLY A 465 25.75 -18.30 -2.34
CA GLY A 465 26.69 -18.73 -1.31
C GLY A 465 26.45 -20.16 -0.84
N LYS A 466 27.24 -20.60 0.15
CA LYS A 466 27.21 -21.99 0.65
C LYS A 466 25.92 -22.37 1.38
N GLY A 467 25.21 -21.40 1.95
CA GLY A 467 23.97 -21.62 2.68
C GLY A 467 22.74 -21.59 1.79
N PHE A 468 22.65 -20.58 0.91
CA PHE A 468 21.56 -20.38 -0.04
C PHE A 468 21.96 -19.40 -1.16
N ARG A 469 21.02 -19.18 -2.09
CA ARG A 469 21.05 -18.10 -3.09
C ARG A 469 19.77 -17.28 -3.01
N GLY A 470 19.84 -16.01 -3.38
CA GLY A 470 18.67 -15.14 -3.41
C GLY A 470 19.01 -13.69 -3.75
N MET A 471 17.97 -12.89 -3.95
CA MET A 471 18.05 -11.47 -4.27
C MET A 471 18.41 -10.63 -3.03
N GLY A 472 19.44 -9.81 -3.13
CA GLY A 472 19.79 -8.75 -2.17
C GLY A 472 19.39 -7.36 -2.67
N SER A 473 19.84 -6.31 -1.98
CA SER A 473 19.54 -4.90 -2.30
C SER A 473 20.79 -4.03 -2.10
N PRO A 474 20.99 -2.94 -2.88
CA PRO A 474 21.99 -1.90 -2.61
C PRO A 474 21.95 -1.37 -1.17
N HIS A 475 20.76 -1.33 -0.55
CA HIS A 475 20.54 -0.94 0.84
C HIS A 475 21.38 -1.73 1.87
N THR A 476 21.80 -2.95 1.51
CA THR A 476 22.50 -3.88 2.41
C THR A 476 23.87 -4.27 1.87
N SER A 477 24.77 -4.67 2.77
CA SER A 477 26.12 -5.12 2.38
C SER A 477 26.06 -6.26 1.35
N HIS A 478 27.02 -6.30 0.43
CA HIS A 478 27.14 -7.39 -0.56
C HIS A 478 27.12 -8.78 0.09
N GLY A 479 26.43 -9.73 -0.55
CA GLY A 479 26.21 -11.09 -0.05
C GLY A 479 25.06 -11.23 0.97
N MET A 480 24.32 -10.16 1.26
CA MET A 480 23.12 -10.19 2.11
C MET A 480 21.86 -10.29 1.24
N ALA A 481 21.22 -11.47 1.21
CA ALA A 481 20.00 -11.71 0.45
C ALA A 481 18.76 -11.60 1.36
N TRP A 482 17.65 -11.09 0.81
CA TRP A 482 16.50 -10.65 1.59
C TRP A 482 15.39 -11.69 1.70
N ALA A 483 14.69 -11.67 2.84
CA ALA A 483 13.51 -12.51 3.06
C ALA A 483 12.38 -12.16 2.06
N LEU A 484 12.18 -10.87 1.76
CA LEU A 484 11.17 -10.41 0.80
C LEU A 484 11.44 -10.94 -0.62
N GLY A 485 12.70 -10.99 -1.07
CA GLY A 485 13.09 -11.62 -2.34
C GLY A 485 12.70 -13.11 -2.37
N THR A 486 13.05 -13.85 -1.32
CA THR A 486 12.67 -15.28 -1.18
C THR A 486 11.16 -15.50 -1.17
N LEU A 487 10.39 -14.60 -0.54
CA LEU A 487 8.94 -14.64 -0.51
C LEU A 487 8.32 -14.34 -1.88
N SER A 488 8.94 -13.43 -2.64
CA SER A 488 8.59 -13.15 -4.04
C SER A 488 8.79 -14.38 -4.93
N GLU A 489 9.94 -15.05 -4.80
CA GLU A 489 10.21 -16.33 -5.48
C GLU A 489 9.16 -17.38 -5.13
N ALA A 490 8.86 -17.58 -3.84
CA ALA A 490 7.92 -18.59 -3.36
C ALA A 490 6.49 -18.38 -3.90
N LEU A 491 6.01 -17.14 -3.87
CA LEU A 491 4.66 -16.79 -4.26
C LEU A 491 4.47 -16.82 -5.80
N THR A 492 5.52 -16.48 -6.57
CA THR A 492 5.49 -16.46 -8.05
C THR A 492 6.05 -17.71 -8.72
N ALA A 493 6.51 -18.70 -7.96
CA ALA A 493 6.98 -19.98 -8.50
C ALA A 493 5.86 -20.71 -9.27
N THR A 494 6.23 -21.47 -10.30
CA THR A 494 5.29 -22.14 -11.21
C THR A 494 5.12 -23.64 -10.94
N THR A 495 5.77 -24.19 -9.90
CA THR A 495 5.66 -25.59 -9.50
C THR A 495 5.46 -25.72 -7.98
N ALA A 496 4.82 -26.80 -7.55
CA ALA A 496 4.65 -27.11 -6.12
C ALA A 496 5.99 -27.39 -5.43
N GLU A 497 6.94 -27.96 -6.16
CA GLU A 497 8.29 -28.30 -5.72
C GLU A 497 9.12 -27.05 -5.42
N ASP A 498 9.14 -26.07 -6.33
CA ASP A 498 9.83 -24.79 -6.14
C ASP A 498 9.24 -24.03 -4.95
N ARG A 499 7.90 -23.97 -4.86
CA ARG A 499 7.18 -23.39 -3.72
C ARG A 499 7.63 -24.05 -2.41
N ALA A 500 7.70 -25.38 -2.36
CA ALA A 500 8.16 -26.12 -1.20
C ALA A 500 9.66 -25.90 -0.89
N GLU A 501 10.53 -25.74 -1.91
CA GLU A 501 11.94 -25.34 -1.72
C GLU A 501 12.04 -23.99 -1.01
N LYS A 502 11.33 -22.96 -1.50
CA LYS A 502 11.41 -21.62 -0.90
C LYS A 502 10.82 -21.59 0.51
N LEU A 503 9.73 -22.32 0.77
CA LEU A 503 9.19 -22.48 2.13
C LEU A 503 10.20 -23.14 3.09
N ARG A 504 10.98 -24.13 2.64
CA ARG A 504 12.10 -24.67 3.44
C ARG A 504 13.21 -23.65 3.67
N LEU A 505 13.48 -22.79 2.69
CA LEU A 505 14.46 -21.72 2.83
C LEU A 505 14.00 -20.71 3.90
N LEU A 506 12.72 -20.32 3.95
CA LEU A 506 12.19 -19.47 5.04
C LEU A 506 12.41 -20.07 6.44
N LEU A 507 12.42 -21.40 6.58
CA LEU A 507 12.77 -22.06 7.86
C LEU A 507 14.23 -21.90 8.28
N LYS A 508 15.12 -21.51 7.35
CA LYS A 508 16.54 -21.22 7.61
C LYS A 508 16.82 -19.73 7.82
N LEU A 509 15.99 -18.83 7.29
CA LEU A 509 16.21 -17.38 7.28
C LEU A 509 15.75 -16.66 8.57
N GLN A 510 15.87 -17.33 9.72
CA GLN A 510 15.31 -16.89 11.02
C GLN A 510 16.35 -16.48 12.08
N CYS A 511 17.63 -16.44 11.71
CA CYS A 511 18.81 -16.13 12.56
C CYS A 511 18.88 -16.76 13.97
N GLY A 512 18.09 -17.81 14.24
CA GLY A 512 18.03 -18.48 15.53
C GLY A 512 17.01 -17.92 16.55
N ASP A 513 16.34 -16.79 16.29
CA ASP A 513 15.26 -16.29 17.17
C ASP A 513 13.85 -16.71 16.70
N GLY A 514 13.70 -17.04 15.41
CA GLY A 514 12.47 -17.55 14.83
C GLY A 514 11.48 -16.50 14.34
N LEU A 515 11.92 -15.25 14.16
CA LEU A 515 11.24 -14.23 13.37
C LEU A 515 11.86 -14.15 11.97
N MET A 516 11.34 -13.26 11.12
CA MET A 516 11.95 -12.92 9.84
C MET A 516 12.76 -11.63 9.95
N HIS A 517 13.88 -11.61 9.23
CA HIS A 517 14.80 -10.49 9.16
C HIS A 517 14.71 -9.81 7.79
N GLU A 518 15.36 -8.65 7.68
CA GLU A 518 15.48 -7.91 6.43
C GLU A 518 16.35 -8.69 5.44
N SER A 519 17.64 -8.84 5.77
CA SER A 519 18.62 -9.55 4.95
C SER A 519 19.43 -10.55 5.77
N ILE A 520 19.86 -11.64 5.13
CA ILE A 520 20.65 -12.73 5.72
C ILE A 520 21.84 -13.03 4.79
N HIS A 521 23.03 -13.24 5.35
CA HIS A 521 24.23 -13.50 4.54
C HIS A 521 24.22 -14.90 3.90
N VAL A 522 24.45 -15.00 2.59
CA VAL A 522 24.33 -16.25 1.82
C VAL A 522 25.24 -17.40 2.28
N ASP A 523 26.41 -17.08 2.86
CA ASP A 523 27.30 -18.06 3.51
C ASP A 523 27.10 -18.25 5.03
N LYS A 524 26.38 -17.33 5.71
CA LYS A 524 26.41 -17.19 7.18
C LYS A 524 25.02 -16.83 7.72
N LEU A 525 24.22 -17.87 7.96
CA LEU A 525 22.81 -17.74 8.34
C LEU A 525 22.58 -17.12 9.74
N ASP A 526 23.64 -16.91 10.51
CA ASP A 526 23.67 -16.20 11.79
C ASP A 526 23.97 -14.68 11.63
N ARG A 527 24.31 -14.22 10.43
CA ARG A 527 24.52 -12.81 10.10
C ARG A 527 23.32 -12.25 9.34
N CYS A 528 22.56 -11.37 9.99
CA CYS A 528 21.43 -10.67 9.40
C CYS A 528 21.32 -9.20 9.83
N THR A 529 20.52 -8.43 9.09
CA THR A 529 20.13 -7.05 9.41
C THR A 529 18.69 -6.98 9.92
N ARG A 530 18.43 -5.96 10.75
CA ARG A 530 17.21 -5.76 11.55
C ARG A 530 16.91 -6.90 12.52
N LYS A 531 16.60 -6.57 13.78
CA LYS A 531 16.36 -7.59 14.81
C LYS A 531 15.04 -8.32 14.59
N TRP A 532 14.06 -7.62 14.02
CA TRP A 532 12.88 -8.19 13.41
C TRP A 532 12.38 -7.18 12.38
N PHE A 533 11.87 -7.66 11.25
CA PHE A 533 11.27 -6.81 10.24
C PHE A 533 9.82 -7.21 10.05
N GLU A 534 8.88 -6.32 10.44
CA GLU A 534 7.49 -6.76 10.54
C GLU A 534 6.83 -6.96 9.18
N TRP A 535 7.28 -6.27 8.13
CA TRP A 535 6.84 -6.57 6.76
C TRP A 535 7.23 -8.00 6.34
N ALA A 536 8.49 -8.42 6.57
CA ALA A 536 8.91 -9.79 6.29
C ALA A 536 8.19 -10.83 7.16
N ASN A 537 7.94 -10.52 8.44
CA ASN A 537 7.10 -11.32 9.33
C ASN A 537 5.70 -11.51 8.74
N ALA A 538 5.00 -10.42 8.43
CA ALA A 538 3.63 -10.42 7.92
C ALA A 538 3.54 -11.10 6.54
N LEU A 539 4.52 -10.91 5.65
CA LEU A 539 4.55 -11.58 4.35
C LEU A 539 4.83 -13.09 4.48
N SER A 540 5.59 -13.53 5.49
CA SER A 540 5.72 -14.97 5.81
C SER A 540 4.38 -15.59 6.22
N VAL A 541 3.51 -14.85 6.93
CA VAL A 541 2.16 -15.30 7.26
C VAL A 541 1.36 -15.51 5.97
N VAL A 542 1.33 -14.51 5.08
CA VAL A 542 0.63 -14.58 3.80
C VAL A 542 1.11 -15.76 2.95
N ALA A 543 2.43 -15.94 2.81
CA ALA A 543 2.99 -17.05 2.05
C ALA A 543 2.62 -18.43 2.63
N ILE A 544 2.57 -18.57 3.95
CA ILE A 544 2.25 -19.83 4.61
C ILE A 544 0.74 -20.11 4.64
N GLU A 545 -0.11 -19.10 4.85
CA GLU A 545 -1.57 -19.21 4.71
C GLU A 545 -1.95 -19.55 3.26
N HIS A 546 -1.34 -18.88 2.27
CA HIS A 546 -1.65 -19.07 0.86
C HIS A 546 -1.08 -20.38 0.29
N LEU A 547 0.23 -20.64 0.41
CA LEU A 547 0.88 -21.80 -0.24
C LEU A 547 0.68 -23.13 0.49
N VAL A 548 0.38 -23.10 1.79
CA VAL A 548 0.21 -24.31 2.61
C VAL A 548 -1.25 -24.51 3.08
N GLY A 549 -2.07 -23.45 3.08
CA GLY A 549 -3.40 -23.49 3.69
C GLY A 549 -3.33 -23.65 5.22
N ALA A 550 -2.26 -23.15 5.85
CA ALA A 550 -2.09 -23.25 7.29
C ALA A 550 -2.97 -22.23 8.02
N ASP A 551 -3.62 -22.66 9.10
CA ASP A 551 -4.34 -21.76 10.02
C ASP A 551 -3.33 -21.10 10.98
N CYS A 552 -2.78 -19.96 10.55
CA CYS A 552 -1.83 -19.16 11.33
C CYS A 552 -2.55 -18.34 12.42
N ASP A 553 -3.86 -18.07 12.25
CA ASP A 553 -4.72 -17.47 13.26
C ASP A 553 -4.83 -18.32 14.53
N ALA A 554 -5.06 -19.63 14.38
CA ALA A 554 -5.06 -20.59 15.48
C ALA A 554 -3.64 -20.84 16.03
N ALA A 555 -2.61 -20.74 15.19
CA ALA A 555 -1.22 -20.86 15.64
C ALA A 555 -0.81 -19.68 16.54
N ALA A 556 -1.15 -18.45 16.16
CA ALA A 556 -0.90 -17.25 16.97
C ALA A 556 -1.60 -17.31 18.34
N GLU A 557 -2.82 -17.85 18.40
CA GLU A 557 -3.54 -18.09 19.65
C GLU A 557 -2.83 -19.10 20.58
N VAL A 558 -2.12 -20.09 20.03
CA VAL A 558 -1.28 -21.01 20.83
C VAL A 558 -0.09 -20.27 21.43
N HIS A 559 0.57 -19.40 20.66
CA HIS A 559 1.65 -18.54 21.17
C HIS A 559 1.18 -17.59 22.28
N HIS A 560 0.02 -16.94 22.08
CA HIS A 560 -0.59 -16.08 23.08
C HIS A 560 -0.85 -16.82 24.42
N ARG A 561 -1.46 -18.01 24.36
CA ARG A 561 -1.72 -18.83 25.55
C ARG A 561 -0.44 -19.29 26.25
N ALA A 562 0.62 -19.60 25.50
CA ALA A 562 1.91 -19.96 26.07
C ALA A 562 2.52 -18.80 26.88
N VAL A 563 2.43 -17.56 26.38
CA VAL A 563 2.89 -16.35 27.08
C VAL A 563 2.07 -16.10 28.35
N ILE A 564 0.73 -16.24 28.29
CA ILE A 564 -0.14 -16.14 29.48
C ILE A 564 0.24 -17.19 30.53
N ALA A 565 0.34 -18.47 30.15
CA ALA A 565 0.68 -19.55 31.08
C ALA A 565 2.07 -19.34 31.72
N GLN A 566 3.04 -18.84 30.96
CA GLN A 566 4.36 -18.47 31.47
C GLN A 566 4.25 -17.33 32.51
N ARG A 567 3.51 -16.26 32.20
CA ARG A 567 3.25 -15.13 33.11
C ARG A 567 2.58 -15.58 34.41
N GLU A 568 1.57 -16.43 34.34
CA GLU A 568 0.85 -16.93 35.51
C GLU A 568 1.74 -17.79 36.42
N LYS A 569 2.57 -18.66 35.81
CA LYS A 569 3.61 -19.43 36.51
C LYS A 569 4.61 -18.55 37.26
N TYR A 570 4.93 -17.35 36.77
CA TYR A 570 5.78 -16.38 37.48
C TYR A 570 5.01 -15.52 38.50
N ARG A 571 3.73 -15.19 38.27
CA ARG A 571 2.85 -14.52 39.25
C ARG A 571 2.74 -15.31 40.56
N GLY A 572 2.67 -16.64 40.49
CA GLY A 572 2.67 -17.50 41.68
C GLY A 572 4.02 -17.62 42.41
N LYS A 573 5.12 -17.07 41.88
CA LYS A 573 6.47 -17.28 42.44
C LYS A 573 7.26 -16.02 42.78
N ASN A 574 7.12 -14.94 42.00
CA ASN A 574 7.77 -13.66 42.32
C ASN A 574 7.03 -12.48 41.67
N ARG A 575 6.48 -11.59 42.50
CA ARG A 575 5.72 -10.40 42.07
C ARG A 575 6.56 -9.44 41.20
N PHE A 576 7.89 -9.44 41.37
CA PHE A 576 8.81 -8.65 40.53
C PHE A 576 8.96 -9.24 39.12
N MET A 577 9.16 -10.56 38.98
CA MET A 577 9.21 -11.21 37.65
C MET A 577 7.87 -11.14 36.90
N ALA A 578 6.76 -11.19 37.63
CA ALA A 578 5.44 -10.94 37.06
C ALA A 578 5.28 -9.51 36.51
N LEU A 579 5.88 -8.51 37.17
CA LEU A 579 5.92 -7.12 36.70
C LEU A 579 6.90 -6.93 35.54
N PHE A 580 8.03 -7.63 35.53
CA PHE A 580 8.97 -7.64 34.40
C PHE A 580 8.33 -8.19 33.11
N HIS A 581 7.63 -9.33 33.19
CA HIS A 581 6.84 -9.85 32.06
C HIS A 581 5.65 -8.95 31.70
N GLN A 582 5.07 -8.23 32.66
CA GLN A 582 4.02 -7.24 32.40
C GLN A 582 4.56 -5.95 31.76
N GLY A 583 5.86 -5.65 31.93
CA GLY A 583 6.58 -4.56 31.28
C GLY A 583 6.73 -4.75 29.77
N ILE A 584 6.79 -6.00 29.31
CA ILE A 584 6.88 -6.35 27.88
C ILE A 584 5.51 -6.19 27.18
N GLU A 585 4.41 -6.49 27.87
CA GLU A 585 3.05 -6.12 27.41
C GLU A 585 2.73 -4.61 27.58
N SER A 586 3.58 -3.84 28.27
CA SER A 586 3.41 -2.40 28.45
C SER A 586 4.47 -1.56 27.75
N ALA A 587 5.03 -2.08 26.65
CA ALA A 587 5.94 -1.35 25.75
C ALA A 587 5.21 -0.32 24.86
N VAL A 588 4.19 0.37 25.41
CA VAL A 588 3.61 1.61 24.87
C VAL A 588 3.67 2.67 25.97
N GLN A 589 4.89 2.99 26.40
CA GLN A 589 5.23 4.25 27.04
C GLN A 589 6.68 4.62 26.68
N TRP A 590 6.82 5.54 25.73
CA TRP A 590 7.94 6.49 25.69
C TRP A 590 7.35 7.89 25.83
N GLY A 591 8.06 8.78 26.54
CA GLY A 591 7.49 10.02 27.08
C GLY A 591 7.50 10.02 28.61
N GLY A 592 8.66 10.32 29.20
CA GLY A 592 8.88 10.18 30.63
C GLY A 592 8.11 11.18 31.49
N LYS A 593 6.93 10.79 32.01
CA LYS A 593 6.40 11.17 33.34
C LYS A 593 5.17 10.33 33.73
N TYR A 594 5.29 9.64 34.86
CA TYR A 594 4.24 8.79 35.44
C TYR A 594 2.98 9.57 35.83
N ASN A 595 1.81 9.20 35.30
CA ASN A 595 0.50 9.68 35.73
C ASN A 595 -0.50 8.52 35.83
N SER A 596 -0.86 8.16 37.06
CA SER A 596 -1.57 6.91 37.40
C SER A 596 -3.11 6.98 37.29
N SER A 597 -3.67 7.74 36.34
CA SER A 597 -5.08 8.18 36.41
C SER A 597 -5.99 7.97 35.18
N LYS A 598 -5.56 7.27 34.10
CA LYS A 598 -6.42 7.02 32.91
C LYS A 598 -6.38 5.57 32.42
N VAL A 599 -7.48 5.11 31.80
CA VAL A 599 -7.94 3.71 31.82
C VAL A 599 -7.80 2.99 30.47
N ASN A 600 -7.51 1.68 30.55
CA ASN A 600 -7.31 0.75 29.43
C ASN A 600 -8.60 0.37 28.67
N VAL A 601 -8.50 0.21 27.35
CA VAL A 601 -9.56 -0.26 26.44
C VAL A 601 -9.71 -1.79 26.47
N TRP A 602 -9.86 -2.37 27.66
CA TRP A 602 -10.29 -3.78 27.86
C TRP A 602 -11.14 -3.98 29.14
N LYS A 603 -11.70 -2.89 29.70
CA LYS A 603 -12.76 -2.95 30.73
C LYS A 603 -14.09 -2.44 30.16
N GLY A 604 -14.77 -3.34 29.44
CA GLY A 604 -15.97 -3.02 28.66
C GLY A 604 -17.06 -4.09 28.63
N ILE A 605 -17.07 -5.07 29.55
CA ILE A 605 -18.25 -5.86 29.94
C ILE A 605 -18.12 -6.13 31.44
N GLY A 606 -19.18 -5.85 32.20
CA GLY A 606 -19.24 -6.14 33.63
C GLY A 606 -20.00 -7.43 33.90
N TRP A 607 -19.49 -8.24 34.82
CA TRP A 607 -20.28 -9.18 35.62
C TRP A 607 -19.87 -9.02 37.08
N THR A 608 -20.86 -9.05 37.97
CA THR A 608 -20.65 -8.98 39.42
C THR A 608 -21.11 -10.33 39.98
N ILE A 609 -20.15 -11.07 40.55
CA ILE A 609 -20.25 -12.48 41.01
C ILE A 609 -20.35 -13.48 39.86
#